data_AF-A0A7M3LTH3-F1
#
_entry.id   AF-A0A7M3LTH3-F1
#
_cell.length_a   1.000
_cell.length_b   1.000
_cell.length_c   1.000
_cell.angle_alpha   90.00
_cell.angle_beta   90.00
_cell.angle_gamma   90.00
#
_symmetry.space_group_name_H-M   'P 1'
#
loop_
_entity.id
_entity.type
_entity.pdbx_description
1 polymer ?
#
loop_
_entity_poly.entity_id
_entity_poly.type
_entity_poly.pdbx_seq_one_letter_code
_entity_poly.pdbx_strand_id
1 'polypeptide(L)' 'MPPVPRPHGFTYTHHADGTVDITHHGRPAATLRGPRAQKFLAEVESGDEQLVMARWTGAYKFGNERVARNHPRNQGRR' A
#
# COMPACT_ATOMS: atom_id res chain seq x y z
N MET A 1 3.28 -26.90 18.88
CA MET A 1 2.41 -25.72 18.69
C MET A 1 2.21 -25.52 17.19
N PRO A 2 0.98 -25.55 16.64
CA PRO A 2 0.76 -25.12 15.27
C PRO A 2 0.90 -23.58 15.18
N PRO A 3 1.49 -23.01 14.12
CA PRO A 3 1.57 -21.56 13.98
C PRO A 3 0.18 -20.97 13.75
N VAL A 4 -0.15 -19.95 14.54
CA VAL A 4 -1.30 -19.07 14.30
C VAL A 4 -1.26 -18.54 12.86
N PRO A 5 -2.39 -18.56 12.12
CA PRO A 5 -2.45 -18.00 10.78
C PRO A 5 -2.28 -16.49 10.93
N ARG A 6 -1.06 -16.01 10.68
CA ARG A 6 -0.86 -14.58 10.42
C ARG A 6 -1.40 -14.36 8.99
N PRO A 7 -1.85 -13.16 8.63
CA PRO A 7 -1.94 -12.83 7.21
C PRO A 7 -0.56 -13.10 6.61
N HIS A 8 -0.45 -14.14 5.79
CA HIS A 8 0.79 -14.54 5.13
C HIS A 8 0.51 -14.52 3.64
N GLY A 9 1.43 -13.98 2.84
CA GLY A 9 1.31 -13.99 1.39
C GLY A 9 0.85 -12.66 0.80
N PHE A 10 0.86 -11.57 1.58
CA PHE A 10 0.96 -10.24 0.99
C PHE A 10 2.42 -9.93 0.67
N THR A 11 2.65 -9.44 -0.54
CA THR A 11 3.94 -9.01 -1.05
C THR A 11 3.73 -7.70 -1.77
N TYR A 12 4.67 -6.76 -1.66
CA TYR A 12 4.61 -5.51 -2.42
C TYR A 12 5.87 -5.34 -3.25
N THR A 13 5.72 -4.76 -4.43
CA THR A 13 6.82 -4.40 -5.33
C THR A 13 6.83 -2.89 -5.48
N HIS A 14 7.93 -2.25 -5.10
CA HIS A 14 8.12 -0.83 -5.34
C HIS A 14 8.88 -0.63 -6.66
N HIS A 15 8.31 0.19 -7.52
CA HIS A 15 8.85 0.57 -8.82
C HIS A 15 9.50 1.95 -8.72
N ALA A 16 10.57 2.17 -9.51
CA ALA A 16 11.32 3.43 -9.52
C ALA A 16 10.52 4.65 -10.02
N ASP A 17 9.37 4.41 -10.66
CA ASP A 17 8.39 5.43 -11.06
C ASP A 17 7.54 5.94 -9.87
N GLY A 18 7.71 5.37 -8.68
CA GLY A 18 6.91 5.67 -7.49
C GLY A 18 5.58 4.92 -7.43
N THR A 19 5.43 3.84 -8.21
CA THR A 19 4.32 2.89 -8.15
C THR A 19 4.66 1.77 -7.16
N VAL A 20 3.69 1.34 -6.35
CA VAL A 20 3.79 0.19 -5.46
C VAL A 20 2.66 -0.77 -5.79
N ASP A 21 3.02 -1.96 -6.26
CA ASP A 21 2.08 -3.03 -6.55
C ASP A 21 2.03 -4.02 -5.40
N ILE A 22 0.86 -4.15 -4.78
CA ILE A 22 0.58 -5.09 -3.71
C ILE A 22 -0.09 -6.32 -4.32
N THR A 23 0.52 -7.47 -4.11
CA THR A 23 0.03 -8.79 -4.50
C THR A 23 -0.32 -9.63 -3.28
N HIS A 24 -1.41 -10.37 -3.36
CA HIS A 24 -1.83 -11.33 -2.35
C HIS A 24 -1.98 -12.71 -3.02
N HIS A 25 -1.21 -13.70 -2.57
CA HIS A 25 -1.19 -15.06 -3.16
C HIS A 25 -1.07 -15.08 -4.69
N GLY A 26 -0.16 -14.25 -5.24
CA GLY A 26 0.07 -14.18 -6.69
C GLY A 26 -1.02 -13.47 -7.50
N ARG A 27 -2.02 -12.86 -6.84
CA ARG A 27 -3.00 -11.98 -7.48
C ARG A 27 -2.74 -10.52 -7.11
N PRO A 28 -2.75 -9.59 -8.08
CA PRO A 28 -2.67 -8.16 -7.78
C PRO A 28 -3.88 -7.76 -6.93
N ALA A 29 -3.59 -7.27 -5.73
CA ALA A 29 -4.59 -6.86 -4.74
C ALA A 29 -4.83 -5.35 -4.80
N ALA A 30 -3.77 -4.55 -4.96
CA ALA A 30 -3.87 -3.10 -5.11
C ALA A 30 -2.63 -2.52 -5.79
N THR A 31 -2.80 -1.43 -6.52
CA THR A 31 -1.69 -0.63 -7.08
C THR A 31 -1.77 0.78 -6.50
N LEU A 32 -0.72 1.19 -5.79
CA LEU A 32 -0.58 2.51 -5.18
C LEU A 32 0.40 3.33 -6.01
N ARG A 33 0.17 4.65 -6.15
CA ARG A 33 1.07 5.54 -6.91
C ARG A 33 1.29 6.85 -6.19
N GLY A 34 2.48 7.42 -6.37
CA GLY A 34 2.84 8.75 -5.88
C GLY A 34 2.73 8.87 -4.34
N PRO A 35 2.03 9.87 -3.79
CA PRO A 35 1.98 10.10 -2.34
C PRO A 35 1.41 8.92 -1.54
N ARG A 36 0.55 8.10 -2.15
CA ARG A 36 -0.03 6.92 -1.49
C ARG A 36 0.98 5.78 -1.35
N ALA A 37 1.82 5.58 -2.36
CA ALA A 37 2.90 4.62 -2.31
C ALA A 37 3.86 4.97 -1.16
N GLN A 38 4.25 6.24 -1.05
CA GLN A 38 5.09 6.71 0.06
C GLN A 38 4.42 6.52 1.43
N LYS A 39 3.12 6.86 1.54
CA LYS A 39 2.37 6.66 2.80
C LYS A 39 2.28 5.18 3.19
N PHE A 40 2.04 4.31 2.22
CA PHE A 40 2.02 2.87 2.44
C PHE A 40 3.39 2.35 2.91
N LEU A 41 4.48 2.76 2.23
CA LEU A 41 5.83 2.37 2.63
C LEU A 41 6.16 2.82 4.05
N ALA A 42 5.78 4.04 4.44
CA ALA A 42 5.97 4.54 5.80
C ALA A 42 5.14 3.77 6.85
N GLU A 43 3.91 3.37 6.52
CA GLU A 43 3.08 2.55 7.42
C GLU A 43 3.62 1.11 7.54
N VAL A 44 4.12 0.53 6.45
CA VAL A 44 4.78 -0.79 6.43
C VAL A 44 6.07 -0.77 7.24
N GLU A 45 6.87 0.29 7.12
CA GLU A 45 8.13 0.45 7.87
C GLU A 45 7.88 0.67 9.36
N SER A 46 6.81 1.38 9.73
CA SER A 46 6.47 1.67 11.12
C SER A 46 5.67 0.56 11.82
N GLY A 47 5.10 -0.39 11.08
CA GLY A 47 4.14 -1.36 11.61
C GLY A 47 4.35 -2.78 11.08
N ASP A 48 3.33 -3.61 11.26
CA ASP A 48 3.34 -4.97 10.71
C ASP A 48 2.93 -4.92 9.24
N GLU A 49 3.88 -5.21 8.36
CA GLU A 49 3.73 -5.18 6.91
C GLU A 49 2.47 -5.93 6.43
N GLN A 50 2.13 -7.07 7.05
CA GLN A 50 1.02 -7.92 6.62
C GLN A 50 -0.32 -7.32 7.05
N LEU A 51 -0.38 -6.74 8.26
CA LEU A 51 -1.58 -6.03 8.72
C LEU A 51 -1.82 -4.75 7.93
N VAL A 52 -0.75 -4.01 7.61
CA VAL A 52 -0.82 -2.80 6.80
C VAL A 52 -1.28 -3.14 5.39
N MET A 53 -0.70 -4.17 4.76
CA MET A 53 -1.14 -4.64 3.44
C MET A 53 -2.60 -5.14 3.45
N ALA A 54 -3.03 -5.91 4.45
CA ALA A 54 -4.42 -6.34 4.58
C ALA A 54 -5.38 -5.15 4.73
N ARG A 55 -5.01 -4.14 5.53
CA ARG A 55 -5.80 -2.92 5.71
C ARG A 55 -5.91 -2.10 4.41
N TRP A 56 -4.79 -1.90 3.72
CA TRP A 56 -4.74 -1.12 2.48
C TRP A 56 -5.49 -1.82 1.34
N THR A 57 -5.32 -3.13 1.19
CA THR A 57 -6.03 -3.93 0.17
C THR A 57 -7.53 -4.05 0.46
N GLY A 58 -7.95 -4.10 1.72
CA GLY A 58 -9.37 -4.10 2.11
C GLY A 58 -10.05 -2.74 1.95
N ALA A 59 -9.36 -1.63 2.25
CA ALA A 59 -9.93 -0.27 2.19
C ALA A 59 -9.96 0.32 0.76
N TYR A 60 -9.12 -0.17 -0.16
CA TYR A 60 -9.00 0.42 -1.50
C TYR A 60 -10.24 0.21 -2.38
N LYS A 61 -11.09 -0.78 -2.07
CA LYS A 61 -12.33 -1.06 -2.83
C LYS A 61 -13.36 0.08 -2.75
N PHE A 62 -13.24 1.01 -1.79
CA PHE A 62 -14.21 2.09 -1.58
C PHE A 62 -13.70 3.51 -1.93
N GLY A 63 -12.41 3.69 -2.21
CA GLY A 63 -11.78 5.03 -2.10
C GLY A 63 -11.42 5.76 -3.40
N ASN A 64 -11.69 5.20 -4.59
CA ASN A 64 -11.07 5.73 -5.80
C ASN A 64 -11.78 6.93 -6.47
N GLU A 65 -12.95 7.40 -6.00
CA GLU A 65 -13.68 8.40 -6.80
C GLU A 65 -13.33 9.87 -6.47
N ARG A 66 -12.69 10.20 -5.34
CA ARG A 66 -12.68 11.60 -4.85
C ARG A 66 -11.34 12.26 -4.51
N VAL A 67 -10.21 11.55 -4.42
CA VAL A 67 -8.99 12.10 -3.79
C VAL A 67 -7.89 12.50 -4.78
N ALA A 68 -8.22 12.78 -6.04
CA ALA A 68 -7.27 13.37 -7.00
C ALA A 68 -7.20 14.91 -6.93
N ARG A 69 -8.08 15.59 -6.16
CA ARG A 69 -8.23 17.06 -6.23
C ARG A 69 -7.60 17.86 -5.09
N ASN A 70 -6.94 17.25 -4.09
CA ASN A 70 -6.46 18.06 -2.96
C ASN A 70 -5.19 17.51 -2.28
N HIS A 71 -4.03 17.66 -2.93
CA HIS A 71 -2.76 17.55 -2.20
C HIS A 71 -1.79 18.69 -2.53
N PRO A 72 -1.68 19.71 -1.66
CA PRO A 72 -0.72 20.81 -1.80
C PRO A 72 0.75 20.41 -1.52
N ARG A 73 1.04 19.12 -1.39
CA ARG A 73 2.35 18.61 -0.93
C ARG A 73 3.28 18.15 -2.06
N ASN A 74 2.90 18.38 -3.32
CA ASN A 74 3.78 18.19 -4.49
C ASN A 74 4.72 19.40 -4.76
N GLN A 75 4.79 20.38 -3.85
CA GLN A 75 5.63 21.59 -3.98
C GLN A 75 6.88 21.55 -3.07
N GLY A 76 7.56 20.41 -2.99
CA GLY A 76 8.65 20.24 -2.03
C GLY A 76 9.84 19.44 -2.54
N ARG A 77 10.44 19.84 -3.66
CA ARG A 77 11.84 19.48 -3.95
C ARG A 77 12.56 20.65 -4.60
N ARG A 78 13.18 21.47 -3.75
CA ARG A 78 14.33 22.30 -4.09
C ARG A 78 15.58 21.45 -3.97
#